data_AF-A0A8J5C2L8-F1
#
_entry.id   AF-A0A8J5C2L8-F1
#
_cell.length_a   1.000
_cell.length_b   1.000
_cell.length_c   1.000
_cell.angle_alpha   90.00
_cell.angle_beta   90.00
_cell.angle_gamma   90.00
#
_symmetry.space_group_name_H-M   'P 1'
#
loop_
_entity.id
_entity.type
_entity.pdbx_description
1 polymer ?
#
loop_
_entity_poly.entity_id
_entity_poly.type
_entity_poly.pdbx_seq_one_letter_code
_entity_poly.pdbx_strand_id
1 'polypeptide(L)'
;MVILALVIGFLWSNNIVKKAVSEQGRRPVKPLLALMVNLPAGVFLLYYSYRSEKLFYSALLIPPEHEGFGVLDLMWIVIVSDYVLKLATVLLKTVITLLPHSCMHYQNRGKYFLVVEMGSQLYRCLAPIQPWLSYLLDGYTGPPKVLGVLFSAAYMVCKGPDIVTKMKCFQGSIVKFVNSVNYGCTPSKAQLEDAGGLCPICHDDFFSPTMLSCKHIFCEQCVVTWFDRERTCPMCRTQVADDPAWRDGSTTHFLQLY
;
A
#
# COMPACT_ATOMS: atom_id res chain seq x y z
N MET A 1 12.44 3.54 -22.78
CA MET A 1 12.82 2.18 -22.33
C MET A 1 12.76 2.02 -20.81
N VAL A 2 13.32 2.93 -20.01
CA VAL A 2 13.31 2.84 -18.54
C VAL A 2 11.90 2.79 -17.93
N ILE A 3 11.01 3.71 -18.30
CA ILE A 3 9.62 3.71 -17.78
C ILE A 3 8.93 2.38 -18.06
N LEU A 4 9.10 1.82 -19.26
CA LEU A 4 8.54 0.51 -19.61
C LEU A 4 9.10 -0.60 -18.72
N ALA A 5 10.42 -0.62 -18.48
CA ALA A 5 11.05 -1.57 -17.58
C ALA A 5 10.53 -1.45 -16.14
N LEU A 6 10.33 -0.22 -15.65
CA LEU A 6 9.74 0.05 -14.35
C LEU A 6 8.28 -0.43 -14.25
N VAL A 7 7.48 -0.17 -15.28
CA VAL A 7 6.08 -0.64 -15.37
C VAL A 7 6.04 -2.16 -15.33
N ILE A 8 6.82 -2.84 -16.18
CA ILE A 8 6.86 -4.31 -16.24
C ILE A 8 7.36 -4.88 -14.91
N GLY A 9 8.44 -4.33 -14.35
CA GLY A 9 8.99 -4.75 -13.07
C GLY A 9 7.99 -4.57 -11.92
N PHE A 10 7.23 -3.47 -11.91
CA PHE A 10 6.16 -3.23 -10.95
C PHE A 10 5.02 -4.25 -11.11
N LEU A 11 4.48 -4.41 -12.31
CA LEU A 11 3.38 -5.35 -12.56
C LEU A 11 3.75 -6.79 -12.17
N TRP A 12 4.96 -7.21 -12.55
CA TRP A 12 5.46 -8.54 -12.27
C TRP A 12 5.67 -8.78 -10.76
N SER A 13 6.36 -7.86 -10.09
CA SER A 13 6.63 -7.97 -8.64
C SER A 13 5.36 -7.89 -7.80
N ASN A 14 4.44 -6.97 -8.13
CA ASN A 14 3.15 -6.82 -7.43
C ASN A 14 2.30 -8.10 -7.54
N ASN A 15 2.26 -8.73 -8.73
CA ASN A 15 1.54 -9.98 -8.95
C ASN A 15 2.16 -11.16 -8.19
N ILE A 16 3.49 -11.25 -8.11
CA ILE A 16 4.18 -12.29 -7.32
C ILE A 16 3.83 -12.16 -5.84
N VAL A 17 3.88 -10.95 -5.27
CA VAL A 17 3.54 -10.72 -3.86
C VAL A 17 2.07 -11.07 -3.61
N LYS A 18 1.15 -10.60 -4.45
CA LYS A 18 -0.28 -10.91 -4.33
C LYS A 18 -0.54 -12.42 -4.36
N LYS A 19 0.08 -13.14 -5.30
CA LYS A 19 -0.02 -14.59 -5.39
C LYS A 19 0.54 -15.26 -4.12
N ALA A 20 1.72 -14.86 -3.66
CA ALA A 20 2.31 -15.42 -2.45
C ALA A 20 1.46 -15.19 -1.19
N VAL A 21 0.81 -14.04 -1.05
CA VAL A 21 -0.11 -13.75 0.06
C VAL A 21 -1.35 -14.65 0.00
N SER A 22 -1.89 -14.90 -1.21
CA SER A 22 -3.03 -15.82 -1.40
C SER A 22 -2.70 -17.28 -1.07
N GLU A 23 -1.45 -17.72 -1.23
CA GLU A 23 -1.02 -19.12 -1.03
C GLU A 23 -0.53 -19.44 0.40
N GLN A 24 -0.46 -18.45 1.31
CA GLN A 24 -0.16 -18.63 2.75
C GLN A 24 1.09 -19.48 3.07
N GLY A 25 0.92 -20.65 3.71
CA GLY A 25 1.96 -21.59 4.08
C GLY A 25 2.58 -22.32 2.89
N ARG A 26 1.92 -22.32 1.72
CA ARG A 26 2.42 -22.91 0.47
C ARG A 26 3.12 -21.89 -0.44
N ARG A 27 3.35 -20.67 0.04
CA ARG A 27 3.88 -19.57 -0.77
C ARG A 27 5.26 -19.89 -1.37
N PRO A 28 5.53 -19.49 -2.62
CA PRO A 28 6.80 -19.72 -3.27
C PRO A 28 7.86 -18.76 -2.72
N VAL A 29 8.75 -19.27 -1.86
CA VAL A 29 9.80 -18.46 -1.21
C VAL A 29 10.88 -18.00 -2.19
N LYS A 30 11.25 -18.84 -3.17
CA LYS A 30 12.34 -18.53 -4.12
C LYS A 30 12.08 -17.25 -4.93
N PRO A 31 10.91 -17.05 -5.58
CA PRO A 31 10.60 -15.78 -6.25
C PRO A 31 10.62 -14.57 -5.33
N LEU A 32 10.16 -14.70 -4.08
CA LEU A 32 10.16 -13.60 -3.11
C LEU A 32 11.60 -13.21 -2.71
N LEU A 33 12.49 -14.18 -2.49
CA LEU A 33 13.91 -13.91 -2.25
C LEU A 33 14.58 -13.25 -3.46
N ALA A 34 14.18 -13.64 -4.67
CA ALA A 34 14.67 -12.97 -5.88
C ALA A 34 14.23 -11.49 -5.94
N LEU A 35 12.99 -11.18 -5.54
CA LEU A 35 12.52 -9.78 -5.44
C LEU A 35 13.34 -8.96 -4.43
N MET A 36 13.72 -9.56 -3.29
CA MET A 36 14.53 -8.90 -2.26
C MET A 36 15.89 -8.44 -2.76
N VAL A 37 16.44 -9.08 -3.81
CA VAL A 37 17.73 -8.72 -4.40
C VAL A 37 17.54 -7.85 -5.65
N ASN A 38 16.64 -8.26 -6.54
CA ASN A 38 16.48 -7.64 -7.86
C ASN A 38 15.85 -6.26 -7.78
N LEU A 39 14.88 -6.03 -6.88
CA LEU A 39 14.25 -4.71 -6.76
C LEU A 39 15.25 -3.65 -6.26
N PRO A 40 15.99 -3.86 -5.14
CA PRO A 40 17.03 -2.91 -4.73
C PRO A 40 18.12 -2.73 -5.78
N ALA A 41 18.59 -3.82 -6.40
CA ALA A 41 19.61 -3.74 -7.44
C ALA A 41 19.14 -2.92 -8.65
N GLY A 42 17.89 -3.12 -9.09
CA GLY A 42 17.30 -2.36 -10.19
C GLY A 42 17.15 -0.87 -9.87
N VAL A 43 16.67 -0.53 -8.67
CA VAL A 43 16.57 0.87 -8.21
C VAL A 43 17.95 1.51 -8.08
N PHE A 44 18.94 0.79 -7.54
CA PHE A 44 20.31 1.25 -7.42
C PHE A 44 20.94 1.52 -8.80
N LEU A 45 20.82 0.57 -9.74
CA LEU A 45 21.33 0.73 -11.10
C LEU A 45 20.67 1.89 -11.84
N LEU A 46 19.37 2.11 -11.63
CA LEU A 46 18.65 3.26 -12.18
C LEU A 46 19.25 4.57 -11.65
N TYR A 47 19.38 4.72 -10.34
CA TYR A 47 19.95 5.94 -9.77
C TYR A 47 21.43 6.13 -10.11
N TYR A 48 22.19 5.05 -10.25
CA TYR A 48 23.58 5.11 -10.70
C TYR A 48 23.68 5.61 -12.16
N SER A 49 22.85 5.06 -13.06
CA SER A 49 22.86 5.41 -14.49
C SER A 49 22.40 6.85 -14.74
N TYR A 50 21.48 7.36 -13.92
CA TYR A 50 20.92 8.71 -14.02
C TYR A 50 21.39 9.65 -12.91
N ARG A 51 22.59 9.39 -12.35
CA ARG A 51 23.16 10.21 -11.27
C ARG A 51 23.30 11.69 -11.67
N SER A 52 23.57 11.97 -12.94
CA SER A 52 23.67 13.31 -13.50
C SER A 52 22.36 14.11 -13.40
N GLU A 53 21.21 13.43 -13.47
CA GLU A 53 19.88 14.07 -13.41
C GLU A 53 19.33 14.20 -11.99
N LYS A 54 20.13 13.86 -10.96
CA LYS A 54 19.78 14.10 -9.54
C LYS A 54 18.43 13.48 -9.10
N LEU A 55 17.93 12.46 -9.82
CA LEU A 55 16.62 11.79 -9.61
C LEU A 55 16.35 11.31 -8.18
N PHE A 56 17.41 10.98 -7.45
CA PHE A 56 17.33 10.53 -6.06
C PHE A 56 16.74 11.59 -5.12
N TYR A 57 17.02 12.87 -5.37
CA TYR A 57 16.58 13.96 -4.51
C TYR A 57 15.05 14.15 -4.56
N SER A 58 14.44 13.96 -5.73
CA SER A 58 12.98 14.05 -5.91
C SER A 58 12.23 12.96 -5.15
N ALA A 59 12.81 11.76 -5.03
CA ALA A 59 12.24 10.68 -4.22
C ALA A 59 12.33 10.94 -2.71
N LEU A 60 13.20 11.86 -2.26
CA LEU A 60 13.42 12.25 -0.87
C LEU A 60 12.82 13.61 -0.50
N LEU A 61 11.95 14.19 -1.33
CA LEU A 61 11.38 15.53 -1.13
C LEU A 61 12.46 16.64 -1.09
N ILE A 62 13.61 16.42 -1.73
CA ILE A 62 14.72 17.39 -1.83
C ILE A 62 14.67 18.07 -3.20
N PRO A 63 14.82 19.41 -3.27
CA PRO A 63 14.78 20.13 -4.53
C PRO A 63 15.80 19.70 -5.58
N PRO A 64 15.36 19.44 -6.83
CA PRO A 64 16.29 19.22 -7.92
C PRO A 64 16.96 20.56 -8.23
N GLU A 65 18.25 20.64 -7.93
CA GLU A 65 19.13 21.71 -8.42
C GLU A 65 19.40 21.50 -9.91
N HIS A 66 18.43 21.84 -10.76
CA HIS A 66 18.58 21.82 -12.21
C HIS A 66 18.29 23.20 -12.81
N GLU A 67 19.27 23.75 -13.51
CA GLU A 67 19.10 24.97 -14.30
C GLU A 67 18.39 24.61 -15.61
N GLY A 68 17.23 25.23 -15.88
CA GLY A 68 16.56 25.12 -17.19
C GLY A 68 15.80 23.81 -17.44
N PHE A 69 15.05 23.33 -16.47
CA PHE A 69 14.31 22.06 -16.56
C PHE A 69 12.91 22.24 -17.16
N GLY A 70 12.61 21.53 -18.25
CA GLY A 70 11.36 21.64 -19.00
C GLY A 70 10.23 20.75 -18.46
N VAL A 71 9.03 20.88 -19.03
CA VAL A 71 7.86 20.07 -18.63
C VAL A 71 8.07 18.57 -18.88
N LEU A 72 8.81 18.18 -19.93
CA LEU A 72 9.08 16.78 -20.23
C LEU A 72 10.00 16.15 -19.18
N ASP A 73 11.00 16.90 -18.75
CA ASP A 73 11.91 16.47 -17.70
C ASP A 73 11.14 16.35 -16.38
N LEU A 74 10.21 17.27 -16.08
CA LEU A 74 9.34 17.21 -14.90
C LEU A 74 8.51 15.95 -14.88
N MET A 75 7.84 15.65 -16.00
CA MET A 75 7.04 14.45 -16.13
C MET A 75 7.92 13.20 -15.98
N TRP A 76 9.13 13.19 -16.54
CA TRP A 76 10.08 12.10 -16.35
C TRP A 76 10.44 11.89 -14.87
N ILE A 77 10.83 12.94 -14.15
CA ILE A 77 11.19 12.87 -12.72
C ILE A 77 10.01 12.36 -11.89
N VAL A 78 8.82 12.91 -12.09
CA VAL A 78 7.62 12.54 -11.32
C VAL A 78 7.24 11.08 -11.60
N ILE A 79 7.23 10.65 -12.86
CA ILE A 79 6.88 9.28 -13.24
C ILE A 79 7.89 8.27 -12.68
N VAL A 80 9.20 8.53 -12.84
CA VAL A 80 10.24 7.62 -12.35
C VAL A 80 10.21 7.54 -10.83
N SER A 81 10.08 8.68 -10.14
CA SER A 81 9.99 8.73 -8.67
C SER A 81 8.76 7.96 -8.16
N ASP A 82 7.60 8.13 -8.81
CA ASP A 82 6.39 7.37 -8.49
C ASP A 82 6.64 5.85 -8.59
N TYR A 83 7.21 5.38 -9.70
CA TYR A 83 7.49 3.96 -9.88
C TYR A 83 8.53 3.43 -8.88
N VAL A 84 9.58 4.18 -8.56
CA VAL A 84 10.56 3.76 -7.55
C VAL A 84 9.89 3.61 -6.18
N LEU A 85 9.02 4.54 -5.79
CA LEU A 85 8.27 4.45 -4.53
C LEU A 85 7.31 3.25 -4.52
N LYS A 86 6.66 2.94 -5.65
CA LYS A 86 5.86 1.71 -5.85
C LYS A 86 6.70 0.45 -5.60
N LEU A 87 7.90 0.38 -6.18
CA LEU A 87 8.80 -0.77 -6.02
C LEU A 87 9.30 -0.89 -4.58
N ALA A 88 9.58 0.23 -3.91
CA ALA A 88 9.94 0.25 -2.48
C ALA A 88 8.79 -0.28 -1.61
N THR A 89 7.55 0.08 -1.91
CA THR A 89 6.35 -0.43 -1.22
C THR A 89 6.17 -1.93 -1.44
N VAL A 90 6.33 -2.43 -2.67
CA VAL A 90 6.29 -3.87 -2.97
C VAL A 90 7.41 -4.60 -2.24
N LEU A 91 8.61 -4.03 -2.14
CA LEU A 91 9.74 -4.59 -1.40
C LEU A 91 9.41 -4.70 0.10
N LEU A 92 8.87 -3.65 0.72
CA LEU A 92 8.43 -3.68 2.13
C LEU A 92 7.38 -4.79 2.37
N LYS A 93 6.41 -4.94 1.46
CA LYS A 93 5.40 -6.01 1.55
C LYS A 93 6.00 -7.40 1.30
N THR A 94 7.05 -7.49 0.48
CA THR A 94 7.81 -8.73 0.28
C THR A 94 8.50 -9.16 1.57
N VAL A 95 9.15 -8.22 2.28
CA VAL A 95 9.75 -8.46 3.61
C VAL A 95 8.68 -8.98 4.58
N ILE A 96 7.54 -8.29 4.69
CA ILE A 96 6.43 -8.69 5.55
C ILE A 96 5.91 -10.11 5.19
N THR A 97 5.84 -10.43 3.90
CA THR A 97 5.41 -11.75 3.42
C THR A 97 6.41 -12.85 3.82
N LEU A 98 7.71 -12.55 3.81
CA LEU A 98 8.78 -13.48 4.16
C LEU A 98 8.96 -13.69 5.66
N LEU A 99 8.53 -12.75 6.51
CA LEU A 99 8.68 -12.88 7.96
C LEU A 99 8.11 -14.22 8.47
N PRO A 100 8.81 -14.91 9.39
CA PRO A 100 8.35 -16.18 9.93
C PRO A 100 7.14 -15.97 10.86
N HIS A 101 6.39 -17.05 11.10
CA HIS A 101 5.24 -17.03 12.00
C HIS A 101 5.59 -16.53 13.41
N SER A 102 6.80 -16.84 13.88
CA SER A 102 7.31 -16.42 15.20
C SER A 102 7.42 -14.91 15.36
N CYS A 103 7.62 -14.16 14.26
CA CYS A 103 7.69 -12.70 14.29
C CYS A 103 6.33 -12.06 14.00
N MET A 104 5.57 -12.65 13.07
CA MET A 104 4.27 -12.13 12.66
C MET A 104 3.31 -13.28 12.33
N HIS A 105 2.31 -13.45 13.21
CA HIS A 105 1.15 -14.29 12.96
C HIS A 105 0.49 -13.91 11.63
N TYR A 106 0.12 -14.93 10.84
CA TYR A 106 -0.39 -14.74 9.48
C TYR A 106 -1.62 -13.81 9.43
N GLN A 107 -2.46 -13.87 10.47
CA GLN A 107 -3.72 -13.14 10.63
C GLN A 107 -3.55 -11.63 10.77
N ASN A 108 -2.37 -11.16 11.20
CA ASN A 108 -2.13 -9.73 11.36
C ASN A 108 -1.49 -9.11 10.11
N ARG A 109 -1.01 -9.92 9.16
CA ARG A 109 -0.27 -9.45 7.98
C ARG A 109 -1.09 -8.49 7.12
N GLY A 110 -2.38 -8.76 6.96
CA GLY A 110 -3.31 -7.89 6.23
C GLY A 110 -3.31 -6.45 6.78
N LYS A 111 -3.23 -6.28 8.10
CA LYS A 111 -3.17 -4.96 8.75
C LYS A 111 -1.86 -4.23 8.43
N TYR A 112 -0.72 -4.93 8.46
CA TYR A 112 0.57 -4.35 8.07
C TYR A 112 0.58 -3.94 6.60
N PHE A 113 0.07 -4.79 5.70
CA PHE A 113 -0.04 -4.47 4.27
C PHE A 113 -0.88 -3.21 4.04
N LEU A 114 -2.01 -3.08 4.75
CA LEU A 114 -2.86 -1.90 4.68
C LEU A 114 -2.14 -0.63 5.14
N VAL A 115 -1.47 -0.65 6.31
CA VAL A 115 -0.73 0.50 6.83
C VAL A 115 0.40 0.91 5.88
N VAL A 116 1.16 -0.07 5.39
CA VAL A 116 2.25 0.15 4.41
C VAL A 116 1.71 0.77 3.12
N GLU A 117 0.58 0.28 2.61
CA GLU A 117 -0.01 0.82 1.38
C GLU A 117 -0.56 2.23 1.56
N MET A 118 -1.29 2.50 2.64
CA MET A 118 -1.81 3.84 2.91
C MET A 118 -0.69 4.85 3.17
N GLY A 119 0.36 4.45 3.90
CA GLY A 119 1.55 5.27 4.10
C GLY A 119 2.28 5.56 2.79
N SER A 120 2.45 4.55 1.94
CA SER A 120 2.99 4.68 0.59
C SER A 120 2.19 5.67 -0.27
N GLN A 121 0.87 5.55 -0.29
CA GLN A 121 0.01 6.46 -1.07
C GLN A 121 0.07 7.91 -0.56
N LEU A 122 0.16 8.12 0.76
CA LEU A 122 0.37 9.46 1.32
C LEU A 122 1.73 10.02 0.90
N TYR A 123 2.81 9.24 1.04
CA TYR A 123 4.15 9.69 0.64
C TYR A 123 4.23 10.00 -0.86
N ARG A 124 3.68 9.13 -1.71
CA ARG A 124 3.60 9.34 -3.17
C ARG A 124 2.74 10.54 -3.57
N CYS A 125 1.76 10.92 -2.75
CA CYS A 125 0.98 12.15 -2.94
C CYS A 125 1.85 13.40 -2.67
N LEU A 126 2.80 13.31 -1.73
CA LEU A 126 3.71 14.41 -1.38
C LEU A 126 4.91 14.53 -2.33
N ALA A 127 5.44 13.40 -2.82
CA ALA A 127 6.61 13.34 -3.69
C ALA A 127 6.59 14.31 -4.90
N PRO A 128 5.50 14.47 -5.68
CA PRO A 128 5.48 15.37 -6.83
C PRO A 128 5.44 16.86 -6.45
N ILE A 129 5.06 17.22 -5.21
CA ILE A 129 4.90 18.62 -4.78
C ILE A 129 6.18 19.39 -5.00
N GLN A 130 7.30 18.83 -4.56
CA GLN A 130 8.57 19.51 -4.61
C GLN A 130 8.98 19.78 -6.09
N PRO A 131 9.07 18.78 -7.00
CA PRO A 131 9.40 19.03 -8.41
C PRO A 131 8.45 20.02 -9.11
N TRP A 132 7.15 19.95 -8.84
CA TRP A 132 6.18 20.89 -9.41
C TRP A 132 6.40 22.33 -8.90
N LEU A 133 6.67 22.51 -7.61
CA LEU A 133 6.96 23.83 -7.06
C LEU A 133 8.26 24.41 -7.62
N SER A 134 9.31 23.61 -7.75
CA SER A 134 10.55 24.06 -8.42
C SER A 134 10.27 24.50 -9.86
N TYR A 135 9.57 23.67 -10.63
CA TYR A 135 9.24 24.02 -12.02
C TYR A 135 8.39 25.31 -12.14
N LEU A 136 7.37 25.46 -11.31
CA LEU A 136 6.46 26.62 -11.35
C LEU A 136 7.12 27.92 -10.84
N LEU A 137 8.06 27.83 -9.89
CA LEU A 137 8.76 28.99 -9.34
C LEU A 137 9.98 29.40 -10.17
N ASP A 138 10.74 28.42 -10.68
CA ASP A 138 11.99 28.67 -11.39
C ASP A 138 11.78 28.88 -12.90
N GLY A 139 10.60 28.51 -13.42
CA GLY A 139 10.21 28.74 -14.81
C GLY A 139 10.01 30.23 -15.19
N TYR A 140 9.99 31.14 -14.21
CA TYR A 140 9.77 32.56 -14.43
C TYR A 140 10.85 33.43 -13.76
N THR A 141 11.57 34.23 -14.55
CA THR A 141 12.54 35.21 -14.07
C THR A 141 12.03 36.64 -14.30
N GLY A 142 12.40 37.58 -13.43
CA GLY A 142 11.99 39.00 -13.55
C GLY A 142 10.52 39.26 -13.17
N PRO A 143 9.87 40.30 -13.76
CA PRO A 143 8.47 40.65 -13.46
C PRO A 143 7.45 39.49 -13.59
N PRO A 144 7.59 38.55 -14.56
CA PRO A 144 6.75 37.35 -14.65
C PRO A 144 6.82 36.39 -13.45
N LYS A 145 7.78 36.53 -12.53
CA LYS A 145 7.88 35.68 -11.32
C LYS A 145 6.62 35.69 -10.46
N VAL A 146 5.85 36.79 -10.50
CA VAL A 146 4.53 36.88 -9.84
C VAL A 146 3.58 35.79 -10.35
N LEU A 147 3.60 35.48 -11.66
CA LEU A 147 2.79 34.40 -12.23
C LEU A 147 3.20 33.04 -11.70
N GLY A 148 4.51 32.78 -11.57
CA GLY A 148 5.02 31.54 -10.97
C GLY A 148 4.55 31.32 -9.53
N VAL A 149 4.54 32.39 -8.72
CA VAL A 149 3.99 32.35 -7.35
C VAL A 149 2.48 32.09 -7.36
N LEU A 150 1.72 32.75 -8.25
CA LEU A 150 0.28 32.54 -8.37
C LEU A 150 -0.06 31.11 -8.81
N PHE A 151 0.65 30.55 -9.80
CA PHE A 151 0.45 29.17 -10.24
C PHE A 151 0.85 28.16 -9.18
N SER A 152 1.93 28.41 -8.43
CA SER A 152 2.33 27.57 -7.29
C SER A 152 1.28 27.56 -6.19
N ALA A 153 0.69 28.73 -5.88
CA ALA A 153 -0.41 28.83 -4.91
C ALA A 153 -1.65 28.08 -5.41
N ALA A 154 -2.03 28.26 -6.67
CA ALA A 154 -3.16 27.54 -7.28
C ALA A 154 -2.94 26.02 -7.26
N TYR A 155 -1.73 25.56 -7.60
CA TYR A 155 -1.33 24.16 -7.50
C TYR A 155 -1.52 23.61 -6.08
N MET A 156 -1.01 24.30 -5.05
CA MET A 156 -1.15 23.87 -3.66
C MET A 156 -2.61 23.82 -3.19
N VAL A 157 -3.45 24.76 -3.63
CA VAL A 157 -4.90 24.75 -3.35
C VAL A 157 -5.56 23.53 -3.97
N CYS A 158 -5.23 23.19 -5.23
CA CYS A 158 -5.76 22.00 -5.89
C CYS A 158 -5.22 20.69 -5.29
N LYS A 159 -3.97 20.69 -4.81
CA LYS A 159 -3.31 19.51 -4.23
C LYS A 159 -3.76 19.20 -2.80
N GLY A 160 -4.13 20.22 -2.03
CA GLY A 160 -4.55 20.11 -0.64
C GLY A 160 -5.63 19.04 -0.37
N PRO A 161 -6.76 19.01 -1.11
CA PRO A 161 -7.80 17.99 -0.93
C PRO A 161 -7.32 16.54 -1.10
N ASP A 162 -6.41 16.27 -2.03
CA ASP A 162 -5.83 14.94 -2.22
C ASP A 162 -4.98 14.55 -1.01
N ILE A 163 -4.11 15.46 -0.53
CA ILE A 163 -3.31 15.25 0.68
C ILE A 163 -4.19 14.95 1.89
N VAL A 164 -5.23 15.76 2.11
CA VAL A 164 -6.18 15.58 3.23
C VAL A 164 -6.88 14.23 3.13
N THR A 165 -7.29 13.84 1.93
CA THR A 165 -7.94 12.54 1.69
C THR A 165 -7.00 11.39 2.03
N LYS A 166 -5.76 11.41 1.53
CA LYS A 166 -4.76 10.37 1.82
C LYS A 166 -4.34 10.34 3.29
N MET A 167 -4.24 11.50 3.94
CA MET A 167 -3.94 11.60 5.36
C MET A 167 -5.05 10.97 6.22
N LYS A 168 -6.33 11.25 5.91
CA LYS A 168 -7.47 10.62 6.59
C LYS A 168 -7.48 9.10 6.38
N CYS A 169 -7.23 8.62 5.16
CA CYS A 169 -7.11 7.18 4.88
C CYS A 169 -5.98 6.53 5.67
N PHE A 170 -4.82 7.18 5.75
CA PHE A 170 -3.68 6.69 6.53
C PHE A 170 -4.00 6.64 8.02
N GLN A 171 -4.54 7.71 8.60
CA GLN A 171 -4.99 7.73 9.99
C GLN A 171 -6.01 6.60 10.27
N GLY A 172 -6.98 6.42 9.37
CA GLY A 172 -7.94 5.31 9.46
C GLY A 172 -7.27 3.93 9.44
N SER A 173 -6.21 3.74 8.67
CA SER A 173 -5.45 2.49 8.66
C SER A 173 -4.68 2.24 9.96
N ILE A 174 -4.13 3.29 10.59
CA ILE A 174 -3.47 3.19 11.89
C ILE A 174 -4.48 2.83 12.97
N VAL A 175 -5.66 3.46 12.96
CA VAL A 175 -6.75 3.11 13.89
C VAL A 175 -7.19 1.65 13.71
N LYS A 176 -7.37 1.18 12.46
CA LYS A 176 -7.68 -0.23 12.16
C LYS A 176 -6.54 -1.20 12.53
N PHE A 177 -5.30 -0.73 12.55
CA PHE A 177 -4.14 -1.52 12.97
C PHE A 177 -4.12 -1.71 14.49
N VAL A 178 -4.35 -0.63 15.24
CA VAL A 178 -4.36 -0.63 16.71
C VAL A 178 -5.59 -1.35 17.27
N ASN A 179 -6.76 -1.15 16.66
CA ASN A 179 -7.97 -1.79 17.12
C ASN A 179 -8.04 -3.25 16.64
N SER A 180 -8.24 -4.19 17.56
CA SER A 180 -8.76 -5.53 17.23
C SER A 180 -10.12 -5.34 16.58
N VAL A 181 -10.28 -5.75 15.32
CA VAL A 181 -11.55 -5.60 14.62
C VAL A 181 -12.49 -6.66 15.18
N ASN A 182 -13.37 -6.26 16.11
CA ASN A 182 -14.49 -7.10 16.55
C ASN A 182 -15.52 -7.16 15.42
N TYR A 183 -15.49 -8.23 14.63
CA TYR A 183 -16.43 -8.48 13.53
C TYR A 183 -17.81 -8.98 14.02
N GLY A 184 -17.99 -9.08 15.33
CA GLY A 184 -19.17 -9.64 15.94
C GLY A 184 -19.16 -9.48 17.46
N CYS A 185 -20.05 -10.22 18.12
CA CYS A 185 -20.14 -10.28 19.57
C CYS A 185 -19.81 -11.68 20.09
N THR A 186 -19.43 -11.79 21.36
CA THR A 186 -19.20 -13.09 22.00
C THR A 186 -20.53 -13.83 22.18
N PRO A 187 -20.70 -15.04 21.63
CA PRO A 187 -21.93 -15.82 21.78
C PRO A 187 -22.07 -16.40 23.19
N SER A 188 -23.31 -16.63 23.61
CA SER A 188 -23.59 -17.36 24.85
C SER A 188 -23.30 -18.86 24.69
N LYS A 189 -23.14 -19.59 25.81
CA LYS A 189 -22.92 -21.04 25.80
C LYS A 189 -24.03 -21.80 25.07
N ALA A 190 -25.29 -21.40 25.26
CA ALA A 190 -26.42 -22.00 24.55
C ALA A 190 -26.33 -21.80 23.03
N GLN A 191 -25.84 -20.65 22.56
CA GLN A 191 -25.65 -20.39 21.13
C GLN A 191 -24.50 -21.20 20.53
N LEU A 192 -23.47 -21.50 21.32
CA LEU A 192 -22.35 -22.36 20.91
C LEU A 192 -22.79 -23.82 20.77
N GLU A 193 -23.64 -24.29 21.68
CA GLU A 193 -24.24 -25.63 21.62
C GLU A 193 -25.15 -25.78 20.39
N ASP A 194 -25.99 -24.77 20.12
CA ASP A 194 -26.90 -24.76 18.96
C ASP A 194 -26.15 -24.68 17.61
N ALA A 195 -24.95 -24.09 17.61
CA ALA A 195 -24.07 -24.03 16.44
C ALA A 195 -23.27 -25.33 16.19
N GLY A 196 -23.45 -26.37 17.01
CA GLY A 196 -22.79 -27.67 16.84
C GLY A 196 -21.39 -27.77 17.44
N GLY A 197 -20.99 -26.83 18.31
CA GLY A 197 -19.77 -26.92 19.13
C GLY A 197 -18.43 -26.77 18.41
N LEU A 198 -18.39 -26.90 17.08
CA LEU A 198 -17.19 -26.84 16.26
C LEU A 198 -17.20 -25.62 15.33
N CYS A 199 -16.03 -25.02 15.11
CA CYS A 199 -15.89 -23.92 14.17
C CYS A 199 -15.98 -24.42 12.71
N PRO A 200 -16.85 -23.84 11.86
CA PRO A 200 -16.98 -24.27 10.46
C PRO A 200 -15.76 -24.04 9.55
N ILE A 201 -14.77 -23.26 10.02
CA ILE A 201 -13.55 -22.93 9.24
C ILE A 201 -12.40 -23.88 9.59
N CYS A 202 -12.11 -24.07 10.88
CA CYS A 202 -11.01 -24.94 11.31
C CYS A 202 -11.45 -26.37 11.65
N HIS A 203 -12.76 -26.61 11.77
CA HIS A 203 -13.35 -27.90 12.17
C HIS A 203 -12.91 -28.41 13.55
N ASP A 204 -12.43 -27.50 14.41
CA ASP A 204 -12.04 -27.75 15.81
C ASP A 204 -12.96 -26.97 16.77
N ASP A 205 -12.84 -27.27 18.07
CA ASP A 205 -13.50 -26.54 19.14
C ASP A 205 -13.28 -25.02 19.04
N PHE A 206 -14.29 -24.25 19.43
CA PHE A 206 -14.22 -22.79 19.35
C PHE A 206 -13.15 -22.20 20.29
N PHE A 207 -12.16 -21.53 19.70
CA PHE A 207 -11.18 -20.70 20.42
C PHE A 207 -11.49 -19.21 20.24
N SER A 208 -11.85 -18.52 21.33
CA SER A 208 -12.38 -17.13 21.30
C SER A 208 -13.54 -16.99 20.29
N PRO A 209 -14.72 -17.60 20.54
CA PRO A 209 -15.81 -17.56 19.59
C PRO A 209 -16.35 -16.15 19.37
N THR A 210 -16.64 -15.83 18.11
CA THR A 210 -17.27 -14.59 17.66
C THR A 210 -18.47 -14.92 16.79
N MET A 211 -19.61 -14.31 17.11
CA MET A 211 -20.84 -14.39 16.36
C MET A 211 -21.02 -13.15 15.50
N LEU A 212 -21.09 -13.34 14.18
CA LEU A 212 -21.29 -12.27 13.22
C LEU A 212 -22.73 -11.72 13.26
N SER A 213 -22.96 -10.59 12.59
CA SER A 213 -24.31 -10.00 12.43
C SER A 213 -25.32 -10.95 11.76
N CYS A 214 -24.85 -11.84 10.88
CA CYS A 214 -25.63 -12.92 10.28
C CYS A 214 -25.86 -14.14 11.21
N LYS A 215 -25.50 -14.04 12.49
CA LYS A 215 -25.59 -15.06 13.55
C LYS A 215 -24.74 -16.32 13.40
N HIS A 216 -23.89 -16.39 12.38
CA HIS A 216 -22.91 -17.49 12.26
C HIS A 216 -21.72 -17.29 13.20
N ILE A 217 -21.29 -18.39 13.84
CA ILE A 217 -20.26 -18.41 14.86
C ILE A 217 -18.98 -19.03 14.31
N PHE A 218 -17.84 -18.39 14.57
CA PHE A 218 -16.52 -18.85 14.19
C PHE A 218 -15.53 -18.57 15.32
N CYS A 219 -14.36 -19.19 15.31
CA CYS A 219 -13.23 -18.65 16.06
C CYS A 219 -12.92 -17.25 15.53
N GLU A 220 -12.73 -16.27 16.42
CA GLU A 220 -12.37 -14.89 16.07
C GLU A 220 -11.21 -14.86 15.07
N GLN A 221 -10.18 -15.65 15.34
CA GLN A 221 -9.01 -15.81 14.49
C GLN A 221 -9.32 -16.37 13.09
N CYS A 222 -10.22 -17.35 13.00
CA CYS A 222 -10.59 -17.98 11.74
C CYS A 222 -11.34 -16.99 10.85
N VAL A 223 -12.29 -16.26 11.42
CA VAL A 223 -13.12 -15.33 10.65
C VAL A 223 -12.37 -14.05 10.27
N VAL A 224 -11.44 -13.57 11.10
CA VAL A 224 -10.52 -12.48 10.74
C VAL A 224 -9.69 -12.87 9.51
N THR A 225 -9.15 -14.10 9.50
CA THR A 225 -8.34 -14.61 8.38
C THR A 225 -9.16 -14.72 7.09
N TRP A 226 -10.43 -15.12 7.21
CA TRP A 226 -11.35 -15.15 6.08
C TRP A 226 -11.63 -13.74 5.52
N PHE A 227 -11.90 -12.77 6.41
CA PHE A 227 -12.21 -11.39 6.02
C PHE A 227 -11.03 -10.60 5.43
N ASP A 228 -9.80 -11.07 5.58
CA ASP A 228 -8.67 -10.51 4.84
C ASP A 228 -8.73 -10.81 3.32
N ARG A 229 -9.61 -11.73 2.89
CA ARG A 229 -9.76 -12.14 1.49
C ARG A 229 -11.17 -11.93 0.97
N GLU A 230 -12.17 -12.45 1.67
CA GLU A 230 -13.57 -12.46 1.27
C GLU A 230 -14.41 -11.64 2.25
N ARG A 231 -15.30 -10.76 1.79
CA ARG A 231 -16.10 -9.84 2.66
C ARG A 231 -17.36 -10.46 3.25
N THR A 232 -17.59 -11.72 2.93
CA THR A 232 -18.87 -12.37 3.09
C THR A 232 -18.74 -13.46 4.13
N CYS A 233 -19.80 -13.72 4.89
CA CYS A 233 -19.80 -14.82 5.84
C CYS A 233 -19.50 -16.14 5.10
N PRO A 234 -18.57 -16.99 5.60
CA PRO A 234 -18.24 -18.27 4.98
C PRO A 234 -19.44 -19.19 4.74
N MET A 235 -20.49 -19.07 5.57
CA MET A 235 -21.66 -19.95 5.50
C MET A 235 -22.79 -19.37 4.63
N CYS A 236 -23.18 -18.11 4.84
CA CYS A 236 -24.35 -17.53 4.15
C CYS A 236 -24.03 -16.47 3.10
N ARG A 237 -22.76 -16.11 2.95
CA ARG A 237 -22.27 -15.07 2.05
C ARG A 237 -22.85 -13.67 2.29
N THR A 238 -23.52 -13.41 3.41
CA THR A 238 -23.92 -12.06 3.83
C THR A 238 -22.67 -11.18 3.97
N GLN A 239 -22.71 -9.94 3.50
CA GLN A 239 -21.60 -9.01 3.63
C GLN A 239 -21.45 -8.55 5.08
N VAL A 240 -20.28 -8.77 5.68
CA VAL A 240 -20.02 -8.50 7.10
C VAL A 240 -18.84 -7.53 7.32
N ALA A 241 -17.87 -7.49 6.41
CA ALA A 241 -16.70 -6.63 6.52
C ALA A 241 -16.65 -5.53 5.45
N ASP A 242 -16.11 -4.36 5.82
CA ASP A 242 -15.70 -3.29 4.90
C ASP A 242 -14.64 -3.79 3.89
N ASP A 243 -14.44 -3.03 2.81
CA ASP A 243 -13.48 -3.34 1.75
C ASP A 243 -12.08 -3.73 2.29
N PRO A 244 -11.55 -4.95 2.01
CA PRO A 244 -10.23 -5.41 2.39
C PRO A 244 -9.16 -4.85 1.45
N ALA A 245 -9.45 -3.77 0.69
CA ALA A 245 -8.50 -3.09 -0.16
C ALA A 245 -7.14 -3.00 0.53
N TRP A 246 -6.11 -3.49 -0.17
CA TRP A 246 -4.71 -3.46 0.24
C TRP A 246 -4.28 -4.44 1.33
N ARG A 247 -5.20 -5.26 1.88
CA ARG A 247 -4.85 -6.36 2.81
C ARG A 247 -4.35 -7.62 2.11
N ASP A 248 -4.58 -7.74 0.80
CA ASP A 248 -4.13 -8.86 -0.04
C ASP A 248 -2.66 -8.74 -0.49
N GLY A 249 -1.94 -7.71 0.00
CA GLY A 249 -0.56 -7.42 -0.39
C GLY A 249 -0.43 -6.65 -1.70
N SER A 250 -1.53 -6.34 -2.39
CA SER A 250 -1.49 -5.53 -3.63
C SER A 250 -1.04 -4.10 -3.36
N THR A 251 -0.38 -3.50 -4.34
CA THR A 251 0.05 -2.08 -4.36
C THR A 251 -0.66 -1.35 -5.48
N THR A 252 -1.04 -0.09 -5.26
CA THR A 252 -1.86 0.67 -6.22
C THR A 252 -1.19 0.85 -7.58
N HIS A 253 -1.96 0.69 -8.65
CA HIS A 253 -1.54 0.99 -10.02
C HIS A 253 -1.60 2.48 -10.35
N PHE A 254 -2.37 3.27 -9.57
CA PHE A 254 -2.59 4.69 -9.81
C PHE A 254 -1.26 5.46 -9.83
N LEU A 255 -1.07 6.33 -10.82
CA LEU A 255 0.15 7.12 -11.00
C LEU A 255 -0.07 8.54 -10.45
N GLN A 256 0.79 9.00 -9.55
CA GLN A 256 0.74 10.35 -8.98
C GLN A 256 1.54 11.30 -9.87
N LEU A 257 0.84 12.00 -10.77
CA LEU A 257 1.47 12.91 -11.74
C LEU A 257 1.59 14.35 -11.24
N TYR A 258 0.73 14.77 -10.33
CA TYR A 258 0.68 16.10 -9.74
C TYR A 258 0.38 15.98 -8.27
#